data_AF-A0A0Q6YNF4-F1
#
_entry.id   AF-A0A0Q6YNF4-F1
#
_cell.length_a   1.000
_cell.length_b   1.000
_cell.length_c   1.000
_cell.angle_alpha   90.00
_cell.angle_beta   90.00
_cell.angle_gamma   90.00
#
_symmetry.space_group_name_H-M   'P 1'
#
loop_
_entity.id
_entity.type
_entity.pdbx_description
1 polymer ?
#
loop_
_entity_poly.entity_id
_entity_poly.type
_entity_poly.pdbx_seq_one_letter_code
_entity_poly.pdbx_strand_id
1 'polypeptide(L)'
;MRVSGGQGCGTAAEPLDPDNPRQGFLRASVGGLFLHWGLRTAPAHTSCTAWEDDVTNGGWNADYWVKEAQKLHTQYLVLASFHSRLGYARAWPSKIPGSCSTRRDFLGELVTAAKAKGLKVILYMTNDPQWHDEGGHEWLDSAAYSAHKGKNVDLTTNDGFGQFSYDNFFEVMNRYPDLGGFWIDNDNAYWESHDLYRQIYEKRPNYTLSNNNEDTPIMDMISNEQKTGMTPGYDYPQAVYTAQPRLTEADFKLPSTGAWWYGGTDPSVDKMLTLGRLVTNTGSSVKALMAETAQVNGKFPANQADFNNFANSYLDPIWESLHGTEGGGYLYGGLKPGFWNDGAHGVTTISKTDPDRQYIHVLTPPSTSTLRIRDNGYRVASVTNLRTGAAVSWSQSGGVLTLTGLGAWDPYDTVFKVTTAGRQGILTGVKVSASASASGHAGSAAGDGDHRTYWDNDKSLPVSLTFDLGSSKKVQYLGLNQREDSVAYARSDTEQSARIKDYKVYLSADGSTWGSPVKAGQLPSRRGIQGIDLTAAGARYVRLEVGSTWAASTDTTRYQRLRIDEAWIGTSYATPAKRGQS
;
A
#
# COMPACT_ATOMS: atom_id res chain seq x y z
N MET A 1 2.91 10.28 26.61
CA MET A 1 4.18 10.50 27.36
C MET A 1 5.26 9.73 26.62
N ARG A 2 6.48 10.31 26.53
CA ARG A 2 7.61 9.83 25.71
C ARG A 2 7.83 8.31 25.81
N VAL A 3 7.81 7.63 24.67
CA VAL A 3 8.38 6.28 24.53
C VAL A 3 9.63 6.43 23.68
N SER A 4 10.77 6.35 24.35
CA SER A 4 12.10 6.23 23.76
C SER A 4 12.35 4.75 23.43
N GLY A 5 12.05 4.36 22.20
CA GLY A 5 12.64 3.19 21.57
C GLY A 5 13.72 3.69 20.61
N GLY A 6 14.97 3.30 20.85
CA GLY A 6 16.07 3.64 19.94
C GLY A 6 15.79 3.07 18.56
N GLN A 7 15.49 3.94 17.59
CA GLN A 7 15.42 3.58 16.17
C GLN A 7 16.82 3.14 15.73
N GLY A 8 17.05 1.83 15.75
CA GLY A 8 18.12 1.22 14.97
C GLY A 8 17.94 1.59 13.51
N CYS A 9 19.03 1.93 12.85
CA CYS A 9 19.08 2.14 11.40
C CYS A 9 18.65 0.87 10.68
N GLY A 10 17.35 0.70 10.44
CA GLY A 10 16.83 -0.30 9.53
C GLY A 10 17.02 0.20 8.10
N THR A 11 18.02 -0.35 7.40
CA THR A 11 17.87 -0.54 5.95
C THR A 11 16.48 -1.13 5.70
N ALA A 12 15.71 -0.56 4.77
CA ALA A 12 14.44 -1.16 4.33
C ALA A 12 14.65 -2.67 4.19
N ALA A 13 13.90 -3.45 4.95
CA ALA A 13 14.08 -4.88 5.00
C ALA A 13 13.77 -5.46 3.62
N GLU A 14 14.79 -5.99 2.94
CA GLU A 14 14.53 -6.86 1.79
C GLU A 14 13.69 -8.05 2.32
N PRO A 15 12.47 -8.28 1.83
CA PRO A 15 11.66 -9.39 2.30
C PRO A 15 12.40 -10.70 2.04
N LEU A 16 12.44 -11.55 3.06
CA LEU A 16 12.79 -12.95 2.86
C LEU A 16 11.68 -13.58 2.01
N ASP A 17 11.93 -13.70 0.71
CA ASP A 17 11.07 -14.39 -0.27
C ASP A 17 9.80 -13.62 -0.70
N PRO A 18 9.94 -12.51 -1.48
CA PRO A 18 8.78 -11.78 -2.01
C PRO A 18 7.91 -12.65 -2.94
N ASP A 19 8.44 -13.71 -3.52
CA ASP A 19 7.73 -14.56 -4.46
C ASP A 19 7.17 -15.83 -3.78
N ASN A 20 7.12 -15.87 -2.44
CA ASN A 20 6.61 -17.04 -1.72
C ASN A 20 5.13 -17.31 -2.04
N PRO A 21 4.74 -18.56 -2.38
CA PRO A 21 3.35 -18.91 -2.69
C PRO A 21 2.31 -18.52 -1.62
N ARG A 22 2.69 -18.45 -0.34
CA ARG A 22 1.76 -18.04 0.74
C ARG A 22 1.22 -16.62 0.55
N GLN A 23 2.01 -15.75 -0.08
CA GLN A 23 1.63 -14.37 -0.39
C GLN A 23 0.65 -14.26 -1.56
N GLY A 24 0.41 -15.36 -2.31
CA GLY A 24 -0.34 -15.35 -3.55
C GLY A 24 -1.73 -14.74 -3.44
N PHE A 25 -2.47 -15.03 -2.36
CA PHE A 25 -3.81 -14.47 -2.19
C PHE A 25 -3.78 -12.95 -1.97
N LEU A 26 -2.85 -12.44 -1.15
CA LEU A 26 -2.66 -11.00 -0.95
C LEU A 26 -2.18 -10.30 -2.22
N ARG A 27 -1.24 -10.91 -2.97
CA ARG A 27 -0.77 -10.40 -4.27
C ARG A 27 -1.86 -10.33 -5.33
N ALA A 28 -2.85 -11.22 -5.26
CA ALA A 28 -4.04 -11.20 -6.12
C ALA A 28 -5.15 -10.27 -5.62
N SER A 29 -5.07 -9.80 -4.37
CA SER A 29 -6.10 -8.97 -3.75
C SER A 29 -5.99 -7.50 -4.15
N VAL A 30 -7.13 -6.82 -4.19
CA VAL A 30 -7.25 -5.35 -4.23
C VAL A 30 -7.32 -4.79 -2.81
N GLY A 31 -8.02 -5.49 -1.91
CA GLY A 31 -8.22 -5.03 -0.54
C GLY A 31 -8.95 -6.04 0.35
N GLY A 32 -9.20 -5.63 1.58
CA GLY A 32 -9.86 -6.42 2.62
C GLY A 32 -10.89 -5.63 3.44
N LEU A 33 -11.72 -6.35 4.19
CA LEU A 33 -12.66 -5.79 5.18
C LEU A 33 -12.12 -6.03 6.59
N PHE A 34 -11.89 -4.96 7.36
CA PHE A 34 -11.36 -5.01 8.72
C PHE A 34 -12.48 -4.85 9.75
N LEU A 35 -12.67 -5.85 10.60
CA LEU A 35 -13.77 -5.93 11.56
C LEU A 35 -13.23 -5.81 12.98
N HIS A 36 -13.38 -4.64 13.58
CA HIS A 36 -13.10 -4.43 15.01
C HIS A 36 -14.39 -4.68 15.80
N TRP A 37 -14.44 -5.81 16.49
CA TRP A 37 -15.68 -6.30 17.08
C TRP A 37 -15.43 -7.15 18.32
N GLY A 38 -15.93 -6.71 19.47
CA GLY A 38 -15.71 -7.39 20.75
C GLY A 38 -16.62 -6.86 21.86
N LEU A 39 -16.23 -7.09 23.10
CA LEU A 39 -17.04 -6.77 24.29
C LEU A 39 -17.37 -5.28 24.44
N ARG A 40 -16.57 -4.39 23.85
CA ARG A 40 -16.80 -2.94 23.91
C ARG A 40 -17.40 -2.36 22.63
N THR A 41 -17.81 -3.20 21.70
CA THR A 41 -18.73 -2.82 20.62
C THR A 41 -20.06 -2.42 21.24
N ALA A 42 -20.62 -1.26 20.86
CA ALA A 42 -21.82 -0.75 21.52
C ALA A 42 -23.08 -1.59 21.22
N PRO A 43 -23.95 -1.86 22.22
CA PRO A 43 -23.76 -1.56 23.64
C PRO A 43 -22.67 -2.45 24.26
N ALA A 44 -21.81 -1.88 25.11
CA ALA A 44 -20.70 -2.62 25.70
C ALA A 44 -21.15 -3.61 26.79
N HIS A 45 -20.41 -4.69 26.94
CA HIS A 45 -20.63 -5.78 27.88
C HIS A 45 -19.40 -6.01 28.75
N THR A 46 -19.59 -6.20 30.05
CA THR A 46 -18.54 -6.72 30.96
C THR A 46 -18.66 -8.23 31.18
N SER A 47 -19.76 -8.84 30.74
CA SER A 47 -19.98 -10.29 30.81
C SER A 47 -19.77 -10.93 29.45
N CYS A 48 -18.80 -11.85 29.38
CA CYS A 48 -18.52 -12.64 28.17
C CYS A 48 -19.76 -13.41 27.68
N THR A 49 -20.51 -14.01 28.62
CA THR A 49 -21.74 -14.74 28.30
C THR A 49 -22.83 -13.81 27.80
N ALA A 50 -23.03 -12.65 28.43
CA ALA A 50 -24.06 -11.71 27.98
C ALA A 50 -23.76 -11.17 26.57
N TRP A 51 -22.49 -10.89 26.28
CA TRP A 51 -22.06 -10.51 24.93
C TRP A 51 -22.33 -11.62 23.92
N GLU A 52 -21.89 -12.85 24.20
CA GLU A 52 -22.13 -13.99 23.31
C GLU A 52 -23.62 -14.27 23.09
N ASP A 53 -24.45 -14.11 24.12
CA ASP A 53 -25.90 -14.24 24.04
C ASP A 53 -26.50 -13.16 23.14
N ASP A 54 -26.11 -11.88 23.29
CA ASP A 54 -26.60 -10.79 22.46
C ASP A 54 -26.15 -10.91 21.00
N VAL A 55 -24.92 -11.36 20.77
CA VAL A 55 -24.40 -11.70 19.43
C VAL A 55 -25.27 -12.80 18.79
N THR A 56 -25.50 -13.89 19.52
CA THR A 56 -26.19 -15.07 18.99
C THR A 56 -27.68 -14.82 18.80
N ASN A 57 -28.36 -14.30 19.82
CA ASN A 57 -29.79 -13.99 19.80
C ASN A 57 -30.10 -12.79 18.89
N GLY A 58 -29.13 -11.89 18.70
CA GLY A 58 -29.20 -10.79 17.73
C GLY A 58 -29.14 -11.25 16.27
N GLY A 59 -28.84 -12.52 16.01
CA GLY A 59 -28.85 -13.10 14.66
C GLY A 59 -27.55 -12.92 13.89
N TRP A 60 -26.41 -12.84 14.58
CA TRP A 60 -25.09 -12.79 13.94
C TRP A 60 -24.90 -13.95 12.94
N ASN A 61 -24.32 -13.62 11.78
CA ASN A 61 -24.12 -14.57 10.69
C ASN A 61 -22.82 -14.26 9.91
N ALA A 62 -21.91 -15.23 9.86
CA ALA A 62 -20.68 -15.16 9.07
C ALA A 62 -20.90 -14.84 7.59
N ASP A 63 -21.91 -15.44 6.95
CA ASP A 63 -22.23 -15.19 5.53
C ASP A 63 -22.63 -13.73 5.28
N TYR A 64 -23.16 -13.04 6.29
CA TYR A 64 -23.47 -11.61 6.15
C TYR A 64 -22.18 -10.81 5.97
N TRP A 65 -21.19 -10.97 6.86
CA TRP A 65 -19.89 -10.28 6.71
C TRP A 65 -19.18 -10.63 5.41
N VAL A 66 -19.21 -11.90 5.00
CA VAL A 66 -18.62 -12.31 3.72
C VAL A 66 -19.33 -11.64 2.54
N LYS A 67 -20.66 -11.52 2.56
CA LYS A 67 -21.42 -10.81 1.51
C LYS A 67 -21.10 -9.32 1.49
N GLU A 68 -20.95 -8.68 2.63
CA GLU A 68 -20.57 -7.26 2.69
C GLU A 68 -19.14 -7.05 2.17
N ALA A 69 -18.19 -7.94 2.49
CA ALA A 69 -16.86 -7.94 1.89
C ALA A 69 -16.91 -8.11 0.36
N GLN A 70 -17.78 -8.98 -0.15
CA GLN A 70 -17.97 -9.17 -1.60
C GLN A 70 -18.57 -7.93 -2.27
N LYS A 71 -19.50 -7.21 -1.61
CA LYS A 71 -20.03 -5.94 -2.12
C LYS A 71 -18.97 -4.86 -2.28
N LEU A 72 -17.95 -4.89 -1.42
CA LEU A 72 -16.78 -4.01 -1.52
C LEU A 72 -15.74 -4.51 -2.54
N HIS A 73 -16.01 -5.64 -3.19
CA HIS A 73 -15.08 -6.36 -4.07
C HIS A 73 -13.74 -6.66 -3.39
N THR A 74 -13.76 -6.96 -2.09
CA THR A 74 -12.55 -7.34 -1.33
C THR A 74 -12.34 -8.86 -1.34
N GLN A 75 -11.11 -9.31 -1.07
CA GLN A 75 -10.71 -10.72 -1.20
C GLN A 75 -10.36 -11.38 0.15
N TYR A 76 -10.31 -10.59 1.22
CA TYR A 76 -10.04 -11.11 2.56
C TYR A 76 -10.73 -10.27 3.64
N LEU A 77 -10.84 -10.85 4.82
CA LEU A 77 -11.30 -10.18 6.02
C LEU A 77 -10.19 -10.20 7.07
N VAL A 78 -10.10 -9.15 7.89
CA VAL A 78 -9.29 -9.13 9.10
C VAL A 78 -10.24 -9.04 10.29
N LEU A 79 -10.16 -9.97 11.25
CA LEU A 79 -11.00 -9.96 12.45
C LEU A 79 -10.19 -9.53 13.67
N ALA A 80 -10.51 -8.37 14.23
CA ALA A 80 -9.95 -7.80 15.46
C ALA A 80 -10.92 -7.91 16.63
N SER A 81 -11.18 -9.14 17.08
CA SER A 81 -11.88 -9.37 18.35
C SER A 81 -10.94 -9.39 19.55
N PHE A 82 -9.76 -10.00 19.38
CA PHE A 82 -8.70 -10.04 20.39
C PHE A 82 -7.89 -8.74 20.37
N HIS A 83 -8.58 -7.65 20.71
CA HIS A 83 -8.09 -6.28 20.60
C HIS A 83 -8.06 -5.61 21.98
N SER A 84 -7.02 -4.82 22.25
CA SER A 84 -6.73 -4.27 23.58
C SER A 84 -7.88 -3.42 24.13
N ARG A 85 -8.50 -2.62 23.26
CA ARG A 85 -9.66 -1.78 23.61
C ARG A 85 -11.03 -2.44 23.42
N LEU A 86 -11.09 -3.72 23.05
CA LEU A 86 -12.34 -4.46 22.86
C LEU A 86 -12.52 -5.61 23.87
N GLY A 87 -11.87 -5.49 25.02
CA GLY A 87 -11.97 -6.45 26.13
C GLY A 87 -11.25 -7.77 25.86
N TYR A 88 -10.27 -7.78 24.95
CA TYR A 88 -9.46 -8.96 24.64
C TYR A 88 -10.31 -10.20 24.34
N ALA A 89 -11.42 -9.99 23.63
CA ALA A 89 -12.44 -10.99 23.39
C ALA A 89 -11.95 -12.00 22.33
N ARG A 90 -11.84 -13.26 22.73
CA ARG A 90 -11.49 -14.34 21.82
C ARG A 90 -12.78 -14.92 21.25
N ALA A 91 -13.07 -14.61 19.99
CA ALA A 91 -14.28 -15.04 19.27
C ALA A 91 -14.21 -16.54 18.85
N TRP A 92 -13.55 -17.36 19.67
CA TRP A 92 -13.40 -18.80 19.53
C TRP A 92 -13.43 -19.48 20.90
N PRO A 93 -13.82 -20.77 20.97
CA PRO A 93 -13.83 -21.54 22.21
C PRO A 93 -12.43 -21.98 22.61
N SER A 94 -11.68 -21.02 23.16
CA SER A 94 -10.36 -21.24 23.73
C SER A 94 -10.44 -22.11 24.99
N LYS A 95 -9.44 -22.99 25.14
CA LYS A 95 -9.20 -23.75 26.38
C LYS A 95 -8.23 -23.04 27.33
N ILE A 96 -7.58 -21.97 26.87
CA ILE A 96 -6.62 -21.20 27.64
C ILE A 96 -7.42 -20.14 28.41
N PRO A 97 -7.44 -20.12 29.75
CA PRO A 97 -8.08 -19.04 30.50
C PRO A 97 -7.22 -17.75 30.45
N GLY A 98 -7.80 -16.61 30.80
CA GLY A 98 -7.05 -15.34 30.90
C GLY A 98 -7.78 -14.14 30.30
N SER A 99 -8.75 -14.36 29.41
CA SER A 99 -9.70 -13.33 28.95
C SER A 99 -10.99 -13.99 28.48
N CYS A 100 -12.02 -13.19 28.13
CA CYS A 100 -13.25 -13.70 27.54
C CYS A 100 -12.97 -14.58 26.31
N SER A 101 -13.62 -15.74 26.25
CA SER A 101 -13.64 -16.64 25.10
C SER A 101 -15.04 -17.20 24.89
N THR A 102 -15.57 -17.10 23.67
CA THR A 102 -16.93 -17.54 23.35
C THR A 102 -17.06 -19.05 23.31
N ARG A 103 -18.21 -19.62 23.65
CA ARG A 103 -18.47 -21.07 23.47
C ARG A 103 -18.75 -21.42 22.01
N ARG A 104 -19.46 -20.54 21.30
CA ARG A 104 -19.67 -20.59 19.85
C ARG A 104 -18.38 -20.18 19.13
N ASP A 105 -18.09 -20.86 18.03
CA ASP A 105 -16.85 -20.68 17.27
C ASP A 105 -17.04 -19.68 16.13
N PHE A 106 -17.24 -18.40 16.48
CA PHE A 106 -17.49 -17.33 15.50
C PHE A 106 -16.34 -17.17 14.49
N LEU A 107 -15.08 -17.28 14.95
CA LEU A 107 -13.91 -17.28 14.07
C LEU A 107 -13.95 -18.46 13.09
N GLY A 108 -14.21 -19.68 13.57
CA GLY A 108 -14.30 -20.87 12.72
C GLY A 108 -15.44 -20.80 11.72
N GLU A 109 -16.60 -20.29 12.12
CA GLU A 109 -17.75 -20.02 11.24
C GLU A 109 -17.39 -19.00 10.15
N LEU A 110 -16.70 -17.92 10.51
CA LEU A 110 -16.24 -16.90 9.54
C LEU A 110 -15.21 -17.45 8.56
N VAL A 111 -14.21 -18.19 9.04
CA VAL A 111 -13.20 -18.86 8.19
C VAL A 111 -13.86 -19.80 7.19
N THR A 112 -14.84 -20.59 7.65
CA THR A 112 -15.58 -21.53 6.81
C THR A 112 -16.40 -20.81 5.74
N ALA A 113 -17.17 -19.79 6.12
CA ALA A 113 -17.99 -19.02 5.18
C ALA A 113 -17.14 -18.28 4.15
N ALA A 114 -16.04 -17.66 4.57
CA ALA A 114 -15.13 -16.95 3.69
C ALA A 114 -14.49 -17.91 2.68
N LYS A 115 -13.95 -19.04 3.14
CA LYS A 115 -13.35 -20.07 2.28
C LYS A 115 -14.34 -20.58 1.23
N ALA A 116 -15.61 -20.80 1.60
CA ALA A 116 -16.65 -21.24 0.67
C ALA A 116 -16.93 -20.23 -0.46
N LYS A 117 -16.50 -18.97 -0.29
CA LYS A 117 -16.62 -17.89 -1.28
C LYS A 117 -15.28 -17.48 -1.90
N GLY A 118 -14.20 -18.20 -1.61
CA GLY A 118 -12.86 -17.91 -2.12
C GLY A 118 -12.14 -16.77 -1.40
N LEU A 119 -12.65 -16.31 -0.25
CA LEU A 119 -12.00 -15.30 0.59
C LEU A 119 -11.14 -15.98 1.68
N LYS A 120 -10.17 -15.22 2.20
CA LYS A 120 -9.39 -15.59 3.38
C LYS A 120 -9.77 -14.75 4.59
N VAL A 121 -9.61 -15.30 5.79
CA VAL A 121 -9.72 -14.55 7.05
C VAL A 121 -8.34 -14.49 7.67
N ILE A 122 -7.90 -13.31 8.05
CA ILE A 122 -6.69 -13.05 8.82
C ILE A 122 -7.12 -12.68 10.23
N LEU A 123 -6.46 -13.24 11.25
CA LEU A 123 -6.77 -12.92 12.64
C LEU A 123 -5.85 -11.79 13.13
N TYR A 124 -6.43 -10.71 13.63
CA TYR A 124 -5.67 -9.67 14.31
C TYR A 124 -5.26 -10.14 15.71
N MET A 125 -4.04 -9.79 16.10
CA MET A 125 -3.45 -10.14 17.40
C MET A 125 -2.82 -8.90 18.04
N THR A 126 -3.33 -8.49 19.20
CA THR A 126 -2.75 -7.41 20.00
C THR A 126 -1.59 -7.92 20.86
N ASN A 127 -0.62 -7.05 21.14
CA ASN A 127 0.60 -7.35 21.88
C ASN A 127 0.61 -6.79 23.31
N ASP A 128 -0.28 -5.84 23.61
CA ASP A 128 -0.15 -4.97 24.77
C ASP A 128 -1.41 -5.04 25.65
N PRO A 129 -1.26 -5.27 26.97
CA PRO A 129 -2.36 -5.26 27.92
C PRO A 129 -2.74 -3.85 28.39
N GLN A 130 -2.17 -2.76 27.87
CA GLN A 130 -2.38 -1.37 28.36
C GLN A 130 -3.82 -1.01 28.76
N TRP A 131 -4.83 -1.55 28.07
CA TRP A 131 -6.24 -1.25 28.30
C TRP A 131 -6.99 -2.34 29.10
N HIS A 132 -6.27 -3.16 29.87
CA HIS A 132 -6.81 -4.28 30.65
C HIS A 132 -7.86 -3.85 31.69
N ASP A 133 -7.87 -2.61 32.16
CA ASP A 133 -8.85 -2.08 33.11
C ASP A 133 -9.77 -1.00 32.51
N GLU A 134 -9.72 -0.80 31.18
CA GLU A 134 -10.41 0.32 30.53
C GLU A 134 -11.93 0.26 30.75
N GLY A 135 -12.49 1.37 31.25
CA GLY A 135 -13.91 1.46 31.62
C GLY A 135 -14.21 0.97 33.04
N GLY A 136 -13.18 0.75 33.88
CA GLY A 136 -13.33 0.37 35.28
C GLY A 136 -13.65 -1.11 35.48
N HIS A 137 -13.28 -1.95 34.51
CA HIS A 137 -13.49 -3.39 34.54
C HIS A 137 -12.21 -4.10 34.10
N GLU A 138 -11.75 -5.06 34.89
CA GLU A 138 -10.59 -5.89 34.57
C GLU A 138 -10.99 -6.95 33.53
N TRP A 139 -10.39 -6.86 32.35
CA TRP A 139 -10.64 -7.72 31.19
C TRP A 139 -9.73 -8.97 31.17
N LEU A 140 -8.66 -8.97 31.96
CA LEU A 140 -7.66 -10.04 32.02
C LEU A 140 -7.66 -10.75 33.39
N ASP A 141 -7.63 -12.08 33.35
CA ASP A 141 -7.62 -12.92 34.55
C ASP A 141 -6.25 -13.58 34.75
N SER A 142 -5.34 -12.84 35.38
CA SER A 142 -4.01 -13.32 35.74
C SER A 142 -4.04 -14.55 36.63
N ALA A 143 -5.03 -14.68 37.52
CA ALA A 143 -5.13 -15.80 38.45
C ALA A 143 -5.49 -17.10 37.72
N ALA A 144 -6.48 -17.06 36.83
CA ALA A 144 -6.90 -18.21 36.05
C ALA A 144 -5.80 -18.64 35.08
N TYR A 145 -5.12 -17.70 34.41
CA TYR A 145 -3.99 -18.04 33.54
C TYR A 145 -2.79 -18.59 34.33
N SER A 146 -2.48 -18.01 35.49
CA SER A 146 -1.41 -18.53 36.37
C SER A 146 -1.69 -19.97 36.81
N ALA A 147 -2.94 -20.26 37.20
CA ALA A 147 -3.37 -21.61 37.55
C ALA A 147 -3.22 -22.58 36.37
N HIS A 148 -3.56 -22.15 35.16
CA HIS A 148 -3.38 -22.93 33.94
C HIS A 148 -1.90 -23.21 33.63
N LYS A 149 -1.01 -22.24 33.84
CA LYS A 149 0.43 -22.40 33.61
C LYS A 149 1.17 -23.11 34.74
N GLY A 150 0.54 -23.26 35.91
CA GLY A 150 1.19 -23.80 37.11
C GLY A 150 2.29 -22.90 37.67
N LYS A 151 2.28 -21.61 37.31
CA LYS A 151 3.22 -20.58 37.79
C LYS A 151 2.55 -19.21 37.76
N ASN A 152 3.04 -18.27 38.57
CA ASN A 152 2.54 -16.91 38.56
C ASN A 152 2.90 -16.20 37.25
N VAL A 153 1.89 -15.66 36.59
CA VAL A 153 2.01 -14.84 35.37
C VAL A 153 1.05 -13.68 35.49
N ASP A 154 1.55 -12.46 35.37
CA ASP A 154 0.75 -11.24 35.42
C ASP A 154 0.42 -10.74 34.02
N LEU A 155 -0.83 -10.96 33.59
CA LEU A 155 -1.33 -10.55 32.29
C LEU A 155 -1.43 -9.03 32.11
N THR A 156 -1.34 -8.25 33.18
CA THR A 156 -1.34 -6.78 33.09
C THR A 156 0.04 -6.22 32.71
N THR A 157 1.06 -7.08 32.67
CA THR A 157 2.42 -6.74 32.22
C THR A 157 2.65 -7.17 30.77
N ASN A 158 3.50 -6.43 30.05
CA ASN A 158 3.83 -6.75 28.66
C ASN A 158 4.42 -8.17 28.49
N ASP A 159 5.24 -8.62 29.43
CA ASP A 159 5.84 -9.98 29.41
C ASP A 159 4.79 -11.07 29.67
N GLY A 160 3.98 -10.91 30.72
CA GLY A 160 2.96 -11.90 31.06
C GLY A 160 1.84 -11.99 30.02
N PHE A 161 1.41 -10.85 29.47
CA PHE A 161 0.50 -10.82 28.33
C PHE A 161 1.14 -11.41 27.07
N GLY A 162 2.42 -11.13 26.83
CA GLY A 162 3.20 -11.74 25.75
C GLY A 162 3.18 -13.26 25.81
N GLN A 163 3.35 -13.84 27.00
CA GLN A 163 3.23 -15.28 27.22
C GLN A 163 1.81 -15.81 26.98
N PHE A 164 0.77 -15.09 27.40
CA PHE A 164 -0.62 -15.49 27.16
C PHE A 164 -1.01 -15.44 25.67
N SER A 165 -0.73 -14.33 25.01
CA SER A 165 -0.98 -14.17 23.58
C SER A 165 -0.18 -15.17 22.75
N TYR A 166 1.07 -15.47 23.13
CA TYR A 166 1.89 -16.55 22.53
C TYR A 166 1.14 -17.89 22.53
N ASP A 167 0.62 -18.34 23.68
CA ASP A 167 -0.14 -19.59 23.76
C ASP A 167 -1.40 -19.56 22.86
N ASN A 168 -2.06 -18.40 22.74
CA ASN A 168 -3.21 -18.22 21.86
C ASN A 168 -2.84 -18.34 20.36
N PHE A 169 -1.67 -17.85 19.92
CA PHE A 169 -1.19 -18.10 18.55
C PHE A 169 -1.14 -19.60 18.23
N PHE A 170 -0.58 -20.40 19.14
CA PHE A 170 -0.48 -21.85 18.94
C PHE A 170 -1.83 -22.56 18.95
N GLU A 171 -2.74 -22.16 19.84
CA GLU A 171 -4.11 -22.67 19.83
C GLU A 171 -4.82 -22.35 18.50
N VAL A 172 -4.80 -21.08 18.06
CA VAL A 172 -5.42 -20.65 16.81
C VAL A 172 -4.83 -21.40 15.61
N MET A 173 -3.49 -21.50 15.54
CA MET A 173 -2.83 -22.27 14.50
C MET A 173 -3.30 -23.72 14.51
N ASN A 174 -3.43 -24.36 15.67
CA ASN A 174 -3.92 -25.75 15.76
C ASN A 174 -5.36 -25.89 15.25
N ARG A 175 -6.24 -24.96 15.63
CA ARG A 175 -7.68 -25.03 15.36
C ARG A 175 -8.07 -24.67 13.92
N TYR A 176 -7.39 -23.71 13.29
CA TYR A 176 -7.86 -23.08 12.05
C TYR A 176 -6.88 -23.17 10.89
N PRO A 177 -6.50 -24.36 10.40
CA PRO A 177 -5.49 -24.51 9.34
C PRO A 177 -5.78 -23.75 8.03
N ASP A 178 -7.03 -23.34 7.80
CA ASP A 178 -7.47 -22.59 6.63
C ASP A 178 -7.36 -21.06 6.76
N LEU A 179 -7.00 -20.55 7.95
CA LEU A 179 -6.77 -19.13 8.20
C LEU A 179 -5.72 -18.57 7.22
N GLY A 180 -5.90 -17.33 6.79
CA GLY A 180 -4.98 -16.62 5.92
C GLY A 180 -3.68 -16.23 6.63
N GLY A 181 -3.71 -16.07 7.95
CA GLY A 181 -2.55 -15.73 8.75
C GLY A 181 -2.87 -14.80 9.91
N PHE A 182 -1.89 -14.00 10.33
CA PHE A 182 -2.02 -13.06 11.44
C PHE A 182 -1.71 -11.62 11.01
N TRP A 183 -2.50 -10.69 11.54
CA TRP A 183 -2.27 -9.25 11.48
C TRP A 183 -1.80 -8.81 12.85
N ILE A 184 -0.57 -8.34 12.95
CA ILE A 184 0.11 -8.02 14.21
C ILE A 184 0.02 -6.53 14.44
N ASP A 185 -0.52 -6.13 15.59
CA ASP A 185 -0.68 -4.71 15.91
C ASP A 185 0.64 -4.02 16.29
N ASN A 186 1.46 -4.66 17.12
CA ASN A 186 2.85 -4.27 17.35
C ASN A 186 3.62 -5.53 17.79
N ASP A 187 4.95 -5.49 17.77
CA ASP A 187 5.76 -6.58 18.29
C ASP A 187 5.69 -6.68 19.84
N ASN A 188 5.90 -7.89 20.36
CA ASN A 188 6.08 -8.15 21.78
C ASN A 188 7.44 -8.84 22.00
N ALA A 189 8.21 -8.35 22.98
CA ALA A 189 9.54 -8.90 23.29
C ALA A 189 9.52 -10.40 23.64
N TYR A 190 8.44 -10.89 24.27
CA TYR A 190 8.27 -12.32 24.55
C TYR A 190 8.15 -13.12 23.26
N TRP A 191 7.40 -12.63 22.27
CA TRP A 191 7.22 -13.32 20.99
C TRP A 191 8.54 -13.44 20.22
N GLU A 192 9.31 -12.34 20.16
CA GLU A 192 10.61 -12.30 19.47
C GLU A 192 11.63 -13.21 20.15
N SER A 193 11.76 -13.12 21.48
CA SER A 193 12.71 -13.93 22.26
C SER A 193 12.40 -15.43 22.25
N HIS A 194 11.19 -15.80 21.84
CA HIS A 194 10.75 -17.19 21.70
C HIS A 194 10.53 -17.60 20.23
N ASP A 195 11.12 -16.90 19.27
CA ASP A 195 11.09 -17.24 17.84
C ASP A 195 9.66 -17.43 17.27
N LEU A 196 8.64 -16.73 17.80
CA LEU A 196 7.23 -16.97 17.45
C LEU A 196 7.00 -16.99 15.94
N TYR A 197 7.48 -15.97 15.22
CA TYR A 197 7.23 -15.81 13.79
C TYR A 197 7.85 -16.93 12.95
N ARG A 198 9.05 -17.38 13.32
CA ARG A 198 9.68 -18.55 12.69
C ARG A 198 8.83 -19.80 12.91
N GLN A 199 8.38 -20.03 14.14
CA GLN A 199 7.55 -21.19 14.49
C GLN A 199 6.18 -21.16 13.79
N ILE A 200 5.61 -19.97 13.56
CA ILE A 200 4.38 -19.84 12.76
C ILE A 200 4.61 -20.38 11.35
N TYR A 201 5.68 -19.98 10.67
CA TYR A 201 5.97 -20.48 9.33
C TYR A 201 6.31 -21.97 9.29
N GLU A 202 7.01 -22.50 10.30
CA GLU A 202 7.30 -23.94 10.38
C GLU A 202 6.01 -24.76 10.55
N LYS A 203 5.07 -24.28 11.35
CA LYS A 203 3.84 -25.00 11.67
C LYS A 203 2.70 -24.76 10.67
N ARG A 204 2.69 -23.59 10.06
CA ARG A 204 1.68 -23.09 9.11
C ARG A 204 2.37 -22.35 7.96
N PRO A 205 3.06 -23.07 7.06
CA PRO A 205 3.82 -22.46 5.96
C PRO A 205 2.96 -21.66 4.97
N ASN A 206 1.65 -21.84 4.99
CA ASN A 206 0.69 -21.12 4.15
C ASN A 206 0.10 -19.86 4.81
N TYR A 207 0.45 -19.55 6.07
CA TYR A 207 -0.02 -18.34 6.75
C TYR A 207 0.83 -17.15 6.35
N THR A 208 0.20 -15.99 6.20
CA THR A 208 0.90 -14.71 6.05
C THR A 208 1.01 -13.98 7.39
N LEU A 209 2.09 -13.22 7.57
CA LEU A 209 2.23 -12.28 8.68
C LEU A 209 2.19 -10.84 8.16
N SER A 210 1.43 -9.97 8.81
CA SER A 210 1.48 -8.51 8.61
C SER A 210 1.86 -7.81 9.91
N ASN A 211 2.65 -6.73 9.84
CA ASN A 211 2.85 -5.82 10.98
C ASN A 211 2.23 -4.45 10.69
N ASN A 212 1.65 -3.85 11.71
CA ASN A 212 1.17 -2.48 11.66
C ASN A 212 2.33 -1.48 11.80
N ASN A 213 2.42 -0.53 10.90
CA ASN A 213 3.34 0.61 10.90
C ASN A 213 4.84 0.29 11.02
N GLU A 214 5.25 -0.97 10.94
CA GLU A 214 6.63 -1.41 11.04
C GLU A 214 6.98 -2.36 9.89
N ASP A 215 8.08 -2.08 9.19
CA ASP A 215 8.56 -2.93 8.09
C ASP A 215 9.58 -3.94 8.63
N THR A 216 9.08 -5.08 9.10
CA THR A 216 9.92 -6.15 9.63
C THR A 216 10.33 -7.15 8.52
N PRO A 217 11.60 -7.62 8.48
CA PRO A 217 12.06 -8.54 7.44
C PRO A 217 11.38 -9.92 7.44
N ILE A 218 10.95 -10.38 8.61
CA ILE A 218 10.37 -11.71 8.77
C ILE A 218 8.92 -11.79 8.31
N MET A 219 8.20 -10.65 8.24
CA MET A 219 6.78 -10.64 7.91
C MET A 219 6.52 -10.43 6.41
N ASP A 220 5.38 -10.94 5.94
CA ASP A 220 5.02 -10.96 4.51
C ASP A 220 4.41 -9.66 4.02
N MET A 221 3.83 -8.84 4.91
CA MET A 221 3.20 -7.56 4.59
C MET A 221 3.50 -6.50 5.66
N ILE A 222 3.49 -5.22 5.28
CA ILE A 222 3.36 -4.09 6.22
C ILE A 222 2.00 -3.43 5.99
N SER A 223 1.28 -3.19 7.07
CA SER A 223 0.02 -2.45 7.09
C SER A 223 0.25 -1.05 7.64
N ASN A 224 -0.16 -0.02 6.91
CA ASN A 224 0.05 1.36 7.30
C ASN A 224 -1.25 1.89 7.88
N GLU A 225 -1.32 2.05 9.21
CA GLU A 225 -2.55 2.46 9.87
C GLU A 225 -2.84 3.96 9.73
N GLN A 226 -4.07 4.24 9.29
CA GLN A 226 -4.80 5.51 9.34
C GLN A 226 -3.92 6.75 9.10
N LYS A 227 -3.38 6.87 7.89
CA LYS A 227 -2.66 8.07 7.47
C LYS A 227 -3.60 9.22 7.08
N THR A 228 -3.15 10.43 7.37
CA THR A 228 -3.84 11.71 7.09
C THR A 228 -2.85 12.80 6.67
N GLY A 229 -3.37 13.90 6.12
CA GLY A 229 -2.56 15.04 5.68
C GLY A 229 -2.09 14.97 4.21
N MET A 230 -2.47 13.90 3.49
CA MET A 230 -2.25 13.80 2.05
C MET A 230 -3.08 14.84 1.30
N THR A 231 -2.59 15.28 0.14
CA THR A 231 -3.33 16.18 -0.75
C THR A 231 -3.30 15.63 -2.17
N PRO A 232 -4.44 15.23 -2.76
CA PRO A 232 -5.78 15.15 -2.16
C PRO A 232 -5.85 14.13 -1.01
N GLY A 233 -6.80 14.28 -0.08
CA GLY A 233 -6.90 13.43 1.13
C GLY A 233 -7.13 11.94 0.86
N TYR A 234 -7.59 11.60 -0.35
CA TYR A 234 -7.80 10.23 -0.80
C TYR A 234 -6.53 9.56 -1.35
N ASP A 235 -5.46 10.31 -1.68
CA ASP A 235 -4.20 9.76 -2.20
C ASP A 235 -3.32 9.23 -1.06
N TYR A 236 -3.82 8.18 -0.40
CA TYR A 236 -3.16 7.48 0.71
C TYR A 236 -1.73 7.06 0.44
N PRO A 237 -1.37 6.56 -0.77
CA PRO A 237 -0.02 6.19 -1.09
C PRO A 237 1.01 7.28 -0.80
N GLN A 238 0.67 8.57 -0.81
CA GLN A 238 1.62 9.64 -0.43
C GLN A 238 2.22 9.46 0.98
N ALA A 239 1.53 8.75 1.88
CA ALA A 239 1.97 8.53 3.25
C ALA A 239 2.61 7.14 3.50
N VAL A 240 2.72 6.30 2.46
CA VAL A 240 3.41 5.01 2.53
C VAL A 240 4.90 5.19 2.23
N TYR A 241 5.74 4.37 2.86
CA TYR A 241 7.21 4.48 2.79
C TYR A 241 7.91 3.14 2.51
N THR A 242 7.19 2.17 1.97
CA THR A 242 7.74 0.83 1.64
C THR A 242 7.75 0.64 0.12
N ALA A 243 8.91 0.24 -0.41
CA ALA A 243 9.08 -0.01 -1.83
C ALA A 243 8.60 -1.40 -2.23
N GLN A 244 8.07 -1.52 -3.45
CA GLN A 244 7.74 -2.81 -4.07
C GLN A 244 9.02 -3.63 -4.33
N PRO A 245 8.97 -4.97 -4.40
CA PRO A 245 7.79 -5.85 -4.44
C PRO A 245 7.25 -6.30 -3.06
N ARG A 246 7.70 -5.66 -1.97
CA ARG A 246 7.18 -5.88 -0.61
C ARG A 246 5.67 -5.61 -0.59
N LEU A 247 4.88 -6.56 -0.06
CA LEU A 247 3.44 -6.34 0.10
C LEU A 247 3.22 -5.19 1.07
N THR A 248 2.37 -4.25 0.67
CA THR A 248 1.98 -3.12 1.48
C THR A 248 0.47 -3.01 1.50
N GLU A 249 -0.07 -2.74 2.67
CA GLU A 249 -1.47 -2.47 2.93
C GLU A 249 -1.62 -1.08 3.52
N ALA A 250 -2.74 -0.46 3.20
CA ALA A 250 -3.22 0.79 3.74
C ALA A 250 -4.54 0.51 4.43
N ASP A 251 -4.53 0.51 5.75
CA ASP A 251 -5.72 0.30 6.56
C ASP A 251 -6.30 1.63 7.04
N PHE A 252 -7.61 1.79 6.91
CA PHE A 252 -8.28 3.04 7.19
C PHE A 252 -9.75 2.86 7.59
N LYS A 253 -10.22 3.79 8.42
CA LYS A 253 -11.58 3.77 8.95
C LYS A 253 -12.65 4.12 7.92
N LEU A 254 -13.74 3.38 8.03
CA LEU A 254 -15.02 3.60 7.37
C LEU A 254 -16.13 3.43 8.43
N PRO A 255 -16.79 4.52 8.87
CA PRO A 255 -16.61 5.91 8.46
C PRO A 255 -15.25 6.51 8.85
N SER A 256 -14.84 7.59 8.18
CA SER A 256 -13.52 8.22 8.38
C SER A 256 -13.35 8.93 9.73
N THR A 257 -14.42 9.02 10.52
CA THR A 257 -14.45 9.64 11.86
C THR A 257 -14.95 8.63 12.89
N GLY A 258 -14.63 8.88 14.17
CA GLY A 258 -14.98 7.97 15.26
C GLY A 258 -13.91 6.90 15.52
N ALA A 259 -14.28 5.88 16.30
CA ALA A 259 -13.43 4.76 16.67
C ALA A 259 -13.33 3.73 15.53
N TRP A 260 -12.42 2.76 15.69
CA TRP A 260 -12.28 1.62 14.78
C TRP A 260 -13.42 0.61 14.87
N TRP A 261 -14.18 0.63 15.98
CA TRP A 261 -15.32 -0.23 16.27
C TRP A 261 -16.61 0.58 16.40
N TYR A 262 -17.75 -0.10 16.43
CA TYR A 262 -19.05 0.55 16.57
C TYR A 262 -19.22 1.16 17.96
N GLY A 263 -19.33 2.50 18.00
CA GLY A 263 -19.50 3.28 19.22
C GLY A 263 -20.94 3.64 19.56
N GLY A 264 -21.94 3.11 18.85
CA GLY A 264 -23.36 3.41 19.09
C GLY A 264 -23.95 4.52 18.21
N THR A 265 -23.21 4.98 17.21
CA THR A 265 -23.63 6.02 16.27
C THR A 265 -23.55 5.52 14.83
N ASP A 266 -24.30 6.16 13.92
CA ASP A 266 -24.29 5.85 12.48
C ASP A 266 -23.80 7.08 11.68
N PRO A 267 -22.47 7.34 11.65
CA PRO A 267 -21.93 8.49 10.92
C PRO A 267 -22.11 8.33 9.41
N SER A 268 -22.14 9.45 8.68
CA SER A 268 -22.11 9.41 7.22
C SER A 268 -20.78 8.87 6.70
N VAL A 269 -20.83 8.18 5.56
CA VAL A 269 -19.64 7.67 4.86
C VAL A 269 -19.22 8.64 3.77
N ASP A 270 -17.96 9.10 3.82
CA ASP A 270 -17.34 9.87 2.74
C ASP A 270 -16.96 8.93 1.59
N LYS A 271 -17.82 8.89 0.57
CA LYS A 271 -17.65 8.06 -0.62
C LYS A 271 -16.39 8.41 -1.41
N MET A 272 -16.08 9.70 -1.56
CA MET A 272 -14.93 10.14 -2.34
C MET A 272 -13.63 9.76 -1.64
N LEU A 273 -13.55 9.99 -0.33
CA LEU A 273 -12.39 9.58 0.44
C LEU A 273 -12.19 8.06 0.39
N THR A 274 -13.25 7.29 0.60
CA THR A 274 -13.17 5.82 0.70
C THR A 274 -12.83 5.17 -0.64
N LEU A 275 -13.60 5.49 -1.70
CA LEU A 275 -13.33 4.94 -3.04
C LEU A 275 -12.02 5.49 -3.61
N GLY A 276 -11.71 6.77 -3.39
CA GLY A 276 -10.45 7.35 -3.84
C GLY A 276 -9.24 6.66 -3.19
N ARG A 277 -9.32 6.26 -1.91
CA ARG A 277 -8.28 5.45 -1.25
C ARG A 277 -8.15 4.07 -1.88
N LEU A 278 -9.27 3.37 -2.11
CA LEU A 278 -9.27 2.07 -2.81
C LEU A 278 -8.55 2.17 -4.17
N VAL A 279 -8.95 3.15 -5.00
CA VAL A 279 -8.42 3.34 -6.34
C VAL A 279 -6.93 3.76 -6.31
N THR A 280 -6.55 4.75 -5.49
CA THR A 280 -5.15 5.22 -5.43
C THR A 280 -4.21 4.17 -4.86
N ASN A 281 -4.65 3.41 -3.85
CA ASN A 281 -3.90 2.27 -3.32
C ASN A 281 -3.66 1.24 -4.42
N THR A 282 -4.70 0.84 -5.16
CA THR A 282 -4.59 -0.07 -6.30
C THR A 282 -3.61 0.45 -7.36
N GLY A 283 -3.74 1.73 -7.72
CA GLY A 283 -2.84 2.44 -8.63
C GLY A 283 -1.39 2.58 -8.15
N SER A 284 -1.10 2.20 -6.90
CA SER A 284 0.24 2.13 -6.31
C SER A 284 0.61 0.71 -5.85
N SER A 285 -0.19 -0.30 -6.22
CA SER A 285 -0.07 -1.71 -5.79
C SER A 285 -0.07 -1.92 -4.26
N VAL A 286 -0.78 -1.04 -3.55
CA VAL A 286 -1.06 -1.12 -2.12
C VAL A 286 -2.44 -1.74 -1.93
N LYS A 287 -2.60 -2.61 -0.94
CA LYS A 287 -3.90 -3.22 -0.60
C LYS A 287 -4.73 -2.25 0.23
N ALA A 288 -6.02 -2.10 -0.07
CA ALA A 288 -6.91 -1.23 0.68
C ALA A 288 -7.67 -2.04 1.75
N LEU A 289 -7.32 -1.87 3.02
CA LEU A 289 -8.00 -2.54 4.14
C LEU A 289 -9.01 -1.56 4.77
N MET A 290 -10.28 -1.76 4.45
CA MET A 290 -11.37 -0.87 4.88
C MET A 290 -11.94 -1.35 6.21
N ALA A 291 -11.84 -0.53 7.26
CA ALA A 291 -12.36 -0.89 8.56
C ALA A 291 -13.78 -0.43 8.79
N GLU A 292 -14.71 -1.38 8.90
CA GLU A 292 -16.12 -1.12 9.16
C GLU A 292 -16.50 -1.50 10.60
N THR A 293 -17.52 -0.81 11.10
CA THR A 293 -17.92 -0.83 12.50
C THR A 293 -19.20 -1.64 12.67
N ALA A 294 -19.07 -2.96 12.66
CA ALA A 294 -20.19 -3.87 12.91
C ALA A 294 -20.76 -3.69 14.33
N GLN A 295 -22.09 -3.69 14.44
CA GLN A 295 -22.82 -3.70 15.71
C GLN A 295 -22.65 -5.06 16.42
N VAL A 296 -23.10 -5.16 17.68
CA VAL A 296 -22.98 -6.42 18.46
C VAL A 296 -23.57 -7.62 17.72
N ASN A 297 -24.73 -7.48 17.08
CA ASN A 297 -25.35 -8.56 16.29
C ASN A 297 -24.67 -8.82 14.93
N GLY A 298 -23.54 -8.17 14.64
CA GLY A 298 -22.79 -8.28 13.38
C GLY A 298 -23.35 -7.46 12.22
N LYS A 299 -24.49 -6.76 12.36
CA LYS A 299 -24.99 -5.90 11.28
C LYS A 299 -24.19 -4.61 11.20
N PHE A 300 -24.01 -4.09 9.98
CA PHE A 300 -23.46 -2.75 9.82
C PHE A 300 -24.55 -1.68 10.02
N PRO A 301 -24.20 -0.53 10.60
CA PRO A 301 -25.04 0.67 10.60
C PRO A 301 -25.50 1.02 9.18
N ALA A 302 -26.64 1.72 9.07
CA ALA A 302 -27.33 1.88 7.80
C ALA A 302 -26.48 2.63 6.77
N ASN A 303 -25.73 3.66 7.17
CA ASN A 303 -24.88 4.40 6.23
C ASN A 303 -23.72 3.56 5.67
N GLN A 304 -23.21 2.59 6.43
CA GLN A 304 -22.18 1.65 5.98
C GLN A 304 -22.78 0.60 5.04
N ALA A 305 -23.92 0.01 5.41
CA ALA A 305 -24.63 -0.92 4.53
C ALA A 305 -25.03 -0.26 3.19
N ASP A 306 -25.46 1.00 3.22
CA ASP A 306 -25.76 1.80 2.02
C ASP A 306 -24.52 2.09 1.19
N PHE A 307 -23.38 2.37 1.83
CA PHE A 307 -22.10 2.48 1.15
C PHE A 307 -21.73 1.17 0.44
N ASN A 308 -21.85 0.02 1.11
CA ASN A 308 -21.50 -1.28 0.54
C ASN A 308 -22.37 -1.60 -0.68
N ASN A 309 -23.67 -1.36 -0.58
CA ASN A 309 -24.59 -1.53 -1.70
C ASN A 309 -24.24 -0.60 -2.88
N PHE A 310 -23.89 0.65 -2.59
CA PHE A 310 -23.43 1.60 -3.59
C PHE A 310 -22.12 1.13 -4.25
N ALA A 311 -21.10 0.77 -3.47
CA ALA A 311 -19.80 0.33 -3.94
C ALA A 311 -19.91 -0.87 -4.89
N ASN A 312 -20.72 -1.87 -4.55
CA ASN A 312 -20.98 -3.05 -5.38
C ASN A 312 -21.39 -2.64 -6.81
N SER A 313 -22.40 -1.78 -6.92
CA SER A 313 -22.85 -1.30 -8.24
C SER A 313 -21.87 -0.34 -8.93
N TYR A 314 -21.12 0.45 -8.16
CA TYR A 314 -20.26 1.50 -8.70
C TYR A 314 -18.97 0.91 -9.31
N LEU A 315 -18.41 -0.11 -8.65
CA LEU A 315 -17.16 -0.76 -9.00
C LEU A 315 -17.31 -1.75 -10.17
N ASP A 316 -18.44 -2.45 -10.27
CA ASP A 316 -18.71 -3.46 -11.32
C ASP A 316 -18.27 -3.02 -12.73
N PRO A 317 -18.68 -1.83 -13.25
CA PRO A 317 -18.36 -1.43 -14.63
C PRO A 317 -16.90 -1.03 -14.85
N ILE A 318 -16.13 -0.83 -13.78
CA ILE A 318 -14.71 -0.44 -13.85
C ILE A 318 -13.80 -1.52 -13.24
N TRP A 319 -14.33 -2.68 -12.86
CA TRP A 319 -13.58 -3.65 -12.07
C TRP A 319 -12.33 -4.18 -12.80
N GLU A 320 -12.36 -4.26 -14.14
CA GLU A 320 -11.20 -4.67 -14.93
C GLU A 320 -9.99 -3.71 -14.83
N SER A 321 -10.19 -2.47 -14.38
CA SER A 321 -9.08 -1.53 -14.18
C SER A 321 -8.48 -1.56 -12.78
N LEU A 322 -9.10 -2.28 -11.84
CA LEU A 322 -8.65 -2.41 -10.46
C LEU A 322 -8.14 -3.82 -10.13
N HIS A 323 -8.85 -4.84 -10.61
CA HIS A 323 -8.49 -6.23 -10.37
C HIS A 323 -7.67 -6.83 -11.50
N GLY A 324 -6.65 -7.62 -11.15
CA GLY A 324 -5.72 -8.16 -12.15
C GLY A 324 -4.78 -7.12 -12.74
N THR A 325 -4.60 -6.00 -12.04
CA THR A 325 -3.72 -4.89 -12.43
C THR A 325 -2.70 -4.59 -11.34
N GLU A 326 -1.63 -3.87 -11.71
CA GLU A 326 -0.67 -3.26 -10.79
C GLU A 326 -0.61 -1.75 -11.01
N GLY A 327 0.14 -1.04 -10.17
CA GLY A 327 0.32 0.40 -10.26
C GLY A 327 1.15 0.80 -11.49
N GLY A 328 0.59 1.69 -12.32
CA GLY A 328 1.25 2.23 -13.50
C GLY A 328 2.18 3.40 -13.18
N GLY A 329 3.31 3.49 -13.88
CA GLY A 329 4.35 4.51 -13.70
C GLY A 329 5.34 4.21 -12.56
N TYR A 330 5.50 2.93 -12.21
CA TYR A 330 6.41 2.41 -11.19
C TYR A 330 7.17 1.17 -11.73
N LEU A 331 7.39 0.16 -10.89
CA LEU A 331 8.00 -1.16 -11.16
C LEU A 331 7.46 -1.86 -12.42
N TYR A 332 6.15 -1.80 -12.66
CA TYR A 332 5.51 -2.57 -13.73
C TYR A 332 5.40 -1.79 -15.05
N GLY A 333 6.05 -0.62 -15.15
CA GLY A 333 5.88 0.28 -16.28
C GLY A 333 4.53 1.01 -16.23
N GLY A 334 4.07 1.50 -17.38
CA GLY A 334 2.82 2.25 -17.52
C GLY A 334 2.95 3.78 -17.66
N LEU A 335 1.82 4.43 -17.93
CA LEU A 335 1.63 5.89 -17.99
C LEU A 335 1.93 6.55 -16.64
N LYS A 336 2.11 7.88 -16.62
CA LYS A 336 2.49 8.60 -15.38
C LYS A 336 1.28 8.88 -14.48
N PRO A 337 1.27 8.42 -13.21
CA PRO A 337 0.21 8.71 -12.25
C PRO A 337 0.40 10.08 -11.58
N GLY A 338 -0.54 10.40 -10.70
CA GLY A 338 -0.52 11.54 -9.78
C GLY A 338 -1.10 12.80 -10.38
N PHE A 339 -0.41 13.91 -10.19
CA PHE A 339 -0.87 15.23 -10.63
C PHE A 339 -0.63 15.47 -12.12
N TRP A 340 -1.67 15.96 -12.78
CA TRP A 340 -1.74 16.32 -14.19
C TRP A 340 -2.08 17.82 -14.36
N ASN A 341 -2.51 18.23 -15.56
CA ASN A 341 -2.84 19.63 -15.86
C ASN A 341 -4.04 20.12 -15.04
N ASP A 342 -4.12 21.45 -14.84
CA ASP A 342 -5.29 22.13 -14.26
C ASP A 342 -5.72 21.62 -12.88
N GLY A 343 -4.76 21.13 -12.08
CA GLY A 343 -5.04 20.56 -10.76
C GLY A 343 -5.64 19.16 -10.79
N ALA A 344 -5.79 18.56 -11.98
CA ALA A 344 -6.27 17.18 -12.10
C ALA A 344 -5.34 16.22 -11.37
N HIS A 345 -5.94 15.19 -10.80
CA HIS A 345 -5.23 14.19 -10.03
C HIS A 345 -5.87 12.82 -10.20
N GLY A 346 -5.03 11.80 -10.24
CA GLY A 346 -5.46 10.44 -10.41
C GLY A 346 -4.31 9.46 -10.34
N VAL A 347 -4.59 8.21 -10.71
CA VAL A 347 -3.58 7.15 -10.81
C VAL A 347 -3.73 6.42 -12.13
N THR A 348 -2.76 5.58 -12.42
CA THR A 348 -2.79 4.69 -13.58
C THR A 348 -2.60 3.27 -13.11
N THR A 349 -3.23 2.31 -13.78
CA THR A 349 -3.00 0.88 -13.55
C THR A 349 -2.60 0.20 -14.86
N ILE A 350 -1.90 -0.92 -14.75
CA ILE A 350 -1.46 -1.75 -15.88
C ILE A 350 -1.87 -3.20 -15.65
N SER A 351 -2.39 -3.87 -16.68
CA SER A 351 -2.81 -5.27 -16.55
C SER A 351 -1.61 -6.19 -16.31
N LYS A 352 -1.77 -7.12 -15.37
CA LYS A 352 -0.77 -8.16 -15.06
C LYS A 352 -0.56 -9.16 -16.20
N THR A 353 -1.54 -9.28 -17.09
CA THR A 353 -1.58 -10.30 -18.14
C THR A 353 -1.49 -9.71 -19.55
N ASP A 354 -1.59 -8.39 -19.68
CA ASP A 354 -1.58 -7.67 -20.95
C ASP A 354 -0.89 -6.30 -20.73
N PRO A 355 0.45 -6.21 -20.87
CA PRO A 355 1.18 -4.97 -20.60
C PRO A 355 0.81 -3.82 -21.55
N ASP A 356 0.12 -4.11 -22.65
CA ASP A 356 -0.41 -3.11 -23.56
C ASP A 356 -1.82 -2.63 -23.17
N ARG A 357 -2.38 -3.13 -22.06
CA ARG A 357 -3.63 -2.66 -21.49
C ARG A 357 -3.39 -1.90 -20.20
N GLN A 358 -3.68 -0.61 -20.26
CA GLN A 358 -3.52 0.32 -19.14
C GLN A 358 -4.81 1.08 -18.90
N TYR A 359 -4.90 1.68 -17.72
CA TYR A 359 -6.05 2.47 -17.33
C TYR A 359 -5.61 3.78 -16.69
N ILE A 360 -6.36 4.84 -16.97
CA ILE A 360 -6.21 6.15 -16.33
C ILE A 360 -7.44 6.34 -15.45
N HIS A 361 -7.23 6.48 -14.15
CA HIS A 361 -8.26 6.77 -13.16
C HIS A 361 -8.25 8.25 -12.84
N VAL A 362 -9.30 8.99 -13.20
CA VAL A 362 -9.43 10.42 -12.95
C VAL A 362 -10.35 10.65 -11.76
N LEU A 363 -9.73 10.90 -10.62
CA LEU A 363 -10.38 11.08 -9.30
C LEU A 363 -10.67 12.56 -9.03
N THR A 364 -9.81 13.45 -9.53
CA THR A 364 -10.07 14.90 -9.57
C THR A 364 -9.90 15.36 -11.01
N PRO A 365 -10.99 15.80 -11.66
CA PRO A 365 -10.94 16.18 -13.06
C PRO A 365 -10.24 17.54 -13.25
N PRO A 366 -9.66 17.78 -14.44
CA PRO A 366 -9.18 19.11 -14.82
C PRO A 366 -10.36 20.10 -14.89
N SER A 367 -10.07 21.39 -14.71
CA SER A 367 -11.06 22.46 -14.92
C SER A 367 -11.43 22.67 -16.40
N THR A 368 -10.69 22.03 -17.32
CA THR A 368 -10.89 22.12 -18.77
C THR A 368 -11.40 20.78 -19.33
N SER A 369 -11.77 20.76 -20.61
CA SER A 369 -12.16 19.54 -21.34
C SER A 369 -10.97 18.70 -21.83
N THR A 370 -9.77 18.96 -21.30
CA THR A 370 -8.51 18.38 -21.76
C THR A 370 -7.75 17.75 -20.60
N LEU A 371 -7.29 16.52 -20.77
CA LEU A 371 -6.42 15.82 -19.83
C LEU A 371 -5.08 15.49 -20.49
N ARG A 372 -3.98 15.81 -19.82
CA ARG A 372 -2.61 15.65 -20.32
C ARG A 372 -1.78 14.80 -19.37
N ILE A 373 -1.29 13.67 -19.87
CA ILE A 373 -0.60 12.65 -19.09
C ILE A 373 0.72 12.33 -19.78
N ARG A 374 1.82 12.21 -19.02
CA ARG A 374 3.09 11.80 -19.60
C ARG A 374 2.99 10.35 -20.05
N ASP A 375 3.36 10.09 -21.29
CA ASP A 375 3.22 8.77 -21.92
C ASP A 375 4.30 7.77 -21.51
N ASN A 376 5.38 8.24 -20.86
CA ASN A 376 6.54 7.45 -20.46
C ASN A 376 7.15 6.61 -21.60
N GLY A 377 6.99 7.06 -22.84
CA GLY A 377 7.46 6.38 -24.04
C GLY A 377 6.48 5.34 -24.60
N TYR A 378 5.34 5.06 -23.95
CA TYR A 378 4.34 4.12 -24.47
C TYR A 378 3.65 4.69 -25.71
N ARG A 379 3.57 3.91 -26.79
CA ARG A 379 2.86 4.31 -28.00
C ARG A 379 1.38 4.03 -27.84
N VAL A 380 0.53 5.05 -27.86
CA VAL A 380 -0.91 4.88 -27.67
C VAL A 380 -1.58 4.46 -28.99
N ALA A 381 -2.45 3.45 -28.93
CA ALA A 381 -3.19 2.91 -30.07
C ALA A 381 -4.68 3.30 -30.04
N SER A 382 -5.28 3.32 -28.85
CA SER A 382 -6.68 3.71 -28.66
C SER A 382 -6.95 4.14 -27.21
N VAL A 383 -7.99 4.95 -27.04
CA VAL A 383 -8.50 5.35 -25.73
C VAL A 383 -10.02 5.29 -25.75
N THR A 384 -10.61 4.62 -24.76
CA THR A 384 -12.07 4.55 -24.57
C THR A 384 -12.43 4.85 -23.13
N ASN A 385 -13.55 5.52 -22.89
CA ASN A 385 -14.14 5.56 -21.55
C ASN A 385 -14.56 4.14 -21.18
N LEU A 386 -14.07 3.64 -20.03
CA LEU A 386 -14.25 2.24 -19.65
C LEU A 386 -15.72 1.91 -19.38
N ARG A 387 -16.42 2.79 -18.66
CA ARG A 387 -17.81 2.58 -18.25
C ARG A 387 -18.78 2.62 -19.43
N THR A 388 -18.57 3.52 -20.39
CA THR A 388 -19.50 3.71 -21.52
C THR A 388 -19.06 3.01 -22.81
N GLY A 389 -17.80 2.58 -22.90
CA GLY A 389 -17.19 2.06 -24.12
C GLY A 389 -16.97 3.12 -25.21
N ALA A 390 -17.32 4.39 -24.94
CA ALA A 390 -17.21 5.45 -25.94
C ALA A 390 -15.74 5.75 -26.27
N ALA A 391 -15.43 5.88 -27.56
CA ALA A 391 -14.12 6.33 -28.00
C ALA A 391 -13.86 7.77 -27.54
N VAL A 392 -12.64 8.02 -27.05
CA VAL A 392 -12.21 9.34 -26.62
C VAL A 392 -11.34 9.96 -27.70
N SER A 393 -11.52 11.25 -27.97
CA SER A 393 -10.61 11.99 -28.86
C SER A 393 -9.26 12.18 -28.16
N TRP A 394 -8.17 11.84 -28.85
CA TRP A 394 -6.84 11.98 -28.28
C TRP A 394 -5.78 12.30 -29.33
N SER A 395 -4.65 12.82 -28.85
CA SER A 395 -3.42 12.98 -29.62
C SER A 395 -2.24 12.62 -28.73
N GLN A 396 -1.11 12.26 -29.35
CA GLN A 396 0.13 11.97 -28.64
C GLN A 396 1.30 12.66 -29.31
N SER A 397 2.00 13.50 -28.56
CA SER A 397 3.22 14.16 -29.02
C SER A 397 4.00 14.74 -27.84
N GLY A 398 5.31 14.95 -28.02
CA GLY A 398 6.15 15.60 -27.01
C GLY A 398 6.19 14.87 -25.66
N GLY A 399 6.03 13.54 -25.65
CA GLY A 399 6.01 12.72 -24.45
C GLY A 399 4.70 12.78 -23.66
N VAL A 400 3.63 13.29 -24.28
CA VAL A 400 2.34 13.52 -23.64
C VAL A 400 1.21 12.92 -24.46
N LEU A 401 0.39 12.09 -23.80
CA LEU A 401 -0.95 11.74 -24.23
C LEU A 401 -1.90 12.87 -23.83
N THR A 402 -2.63 13.41 -24.81
CA THR A 402 -3.63 14.47 -24.60
C THR A 402 -5.01 13.96 -25.00
N LEU A 403 -5.90 13.80 -24.04
CA LEU A 403 -7.32 13.49 -24.24
C LEU A 403 -8.12 14.79 -24.34
N THR A 404 -9.07 14.88 -25.26
CA THR A 404 -9.85 16.10 -25.51
C THR A 404 -11.35 15.83 -25.64
N GLY A 405 -12.16 16.88 -25.50
CA GLY A 405 -13.62 16.78 -25.57
C GLY A 405 -14.24 16.14 -24.34
N LEU A 406 -13.54 16.20 -23.19
CA LEU A 406 -14.00 15.66 -21.92
C LEU A 406 -14.98 16.62 -21.24
N GLY A 407 -15.90 16.11 -20.42
CA GLY A 407 -16.85 16.96 -19.68
C GLY A 407 -17.88 16.20 -18.86
N ALA A 408 -18.18 14.95 -19.21
CA ALA A 408 -19.01 14.05 -18.40
C ALA A 408 -18.11 13.20 -17.49
N TRP A 409 -17.77 13.75 -16.32
CA TRP A 409 -16.97 13.07 -15.31
C TRP A 409 -17.85 12.24 -14.39
N ASP A 410 -17.47 11.00 -14.14
CA ASP A 410 -18.01 10.19 -13.05
C ASP A 410 -17.69 10.87 -11.70
N PRO A 411 -18.59 10.75 -10.70
CA PRO A 411 -18.48 11.51 -9.47
C PRO A 411 -17.28 11.14 -8.58
N TYR A 412 -16.74 9.92 -8.70
CA TYR A 412 -15.67 9.43 -7.83
C TYR A 412 -14.45 8.93 -8.59
N ASP A 413 -14.63 8.31 -9.76
CA ASP A 413 -13.56 7.82 -10.62
C ASP A 413 -14.02 7.69 -12.07
N THR A 414 -13.51 8.55 -12.96
CA THR A 414 -13.68 8.38 -14.41
C THR A 414 -12.50 7.59 -14.96
N VAL A 415 -12.78 6.41 -15.49
CA VAL A 415 -11.73 5.51 -15.98
C VAL A 415 -11.65 5.53 -17.51
N PHE A 416 -10.46 5.73 -18.04
CA PHE A 416 -10.15 5.53 -19.45
C PHE A 416 -9.30 4.29 -19.64
N LYS A 417 -9.75 3.36 -20.49
CA LYS A 417 -8.94 2.25 -20.98
C LYS A 417 -8.05 2.73 -22.11
N VAL A 418 -6.76 2.45 -22.00
CA VAL A 418 -5.73 2.82 -22.98
C VAL A 418 -5.11 1.54 -23.51
N THR A 419 -5.15 1.35 -24.82
CA THR A 419 -4.36 0.30 -25.48
C THR A 419 -3.05 0.93 -25.97
N THR A 420 -1.92 0.32 -25.62
CA THR A 420 -0.59 0.72 -26.07
C THR A 420 0.01 -0.29 -27.04
N ALA A 421 1.20 0.01 -27.57
CA ALA A 421 1.96 -0.90 -28.43
C ALA A 421 3.46 -0.77 -28.13
N GLY A 422 3.82 -1.15 -26.91
CA GLY A 422 5.18 -1.06 -26.36
C GLY A 422 5.72 0.37 -26.24
N ARG A 423 7.00 0.47 -25.85
CA ARG A 423 7.71 1.74 -25.68
C ARG A 423 8.53 2.11 -26.92
N GLN A 424 8.69 3.40 -27.16
CA GLN A 424 9.46 3.95 -28.28
C GLN A 424 10.45 5.00 -27.81
N GLY A 425 11.60 5.06 -28.49
CA GLY A 425 12.55 6.15 -28.33
C GLY A 425 13.34 6.10 -27.04
N ILE A 426 13.42 4.94 -26.41
CA ILE A 426 14.26 4.69 -25.23
C ILE A 426 15.51 3.96 -25.68
N LEU A 427 16.67 4.47 -25.29
CA LEU A 427 17.94 3.88 -25.66
C LEU A 427 18.23 2.63 -24.81
N THR A 428 18.66 1.55 -25.45
CA THR A 428 19.12 0.33 -24.80
C THR A 428 20.64 0.27 -24.74
N GLY A 429 21.18 -0.56 -23.84
CA GLY A 429 22.63 -0.76 -23.71
C GLY A 429 23.40 0.44 -23.15
N VAL A 430 22.70 1.37 -22.50
CA VAL A 430 23.31 2.52 -21.82
C VAL A 430 24.04 2.04 -20.57
N LYS A 431 25.30 2.43 -20.41
CA LYS A 431 26.06 2.14 -19.18
C LYS A 431 25.88 3.26 -18.20
N VAL A 432 25.50 2.94 -16.97
CA VAL A 432 25.29 3.93 -15.90
C VAL A 432 26.37 3.77 -14.83
N SER A 433 26.99 4.88 -14.44
CA SER A 433 27.93 4.95 -13.33
C SER A 433 27.59 6.11 -12.40
N ALA A 434 27.80 5.96 -11.10
CA ALA A 434 27.56 7.01 -10.12
C ALA A 434 28.89 7.58 -9.58
N SER A 435 28.87 8.84 -9.12
CA SER A 435 30.03 9.44 -8.43
C SER A 435 30.18 8.98 -6.99
N ALA A 436 29.12 8.44 -6.39
CA ALA A 436 29.12 7.80 -5.07
C ALA A 436 28.09 6.66 -5.07
N SER A 437 28.34 5.60 -4.30
CA SER A 437 27.40 4.48 -4.16
C SER A 437 27.61 3.78 -2.82
N ALA A 438 26.52 3.34 -2.21
CA ALA A 438 26.61 2.42 -1.07
C ALA A 438 27.08 1.04 -1.56
N SER A 439 27.71 0.28 -0.67
CA SER A 439 28.15 -1.09 -0.96
C SER A 439 26.95 -1.95 -1.38
N GLY A 440 27.07 -2.70 -2.49
CA GLY A 440 26.01 -3.54 -3.04
C GLY A 440 24.98 -2.80 -3.91
N HIS A 441 24.99 -1.47 -3.94
CA HIS A 441 24.00 -0.63 -4.63
C HIS A 441 24.67 0.34 -5.62
N ALA A 442 25.48 -0.22 -6.54
CA ALA A 442 26.26 0.54 -7.50
C ALA A 442 25.38 1.31 -8.51
N GLY A 443 25.91 2.40 -9.06
CA GLY A 443 25.19 3.22 -10.05
C GLY A 443 24.67 2.49 -11.28
N SER A 444 25.25 1.33 -11.64
CA SER A 444 24.76 0.48 -12.72
C SER A 444 23.37 -0.10 -12.48
N ALA A 445 22.97 -0.29 -11.21
CA ALA A 445 21.65 -0.78 -10.83
C ALA A 445 20.52 0.16 -11.28
N ALA A 446 20.78 1.48 -11.37
CA ALA A 446 19.79 2.41 -11.90
C ALA A 446 19.54 2.23 -13.41
N GLY A 447 20.34 1.46 -14.14
CA GLY A 447 20.23 1.33 -15.61
C GLY A 447 20.17 -0.10 -16.12
N ASP A 448 20.00 -1.09 -15.26
CA ASP A 448 19.99 -2.51 -15.64
C ASP A 448 18.60 -3.02 -16.07
N GLY A 449 17.55 -2.25 -15.78
CA GLY A 449 16.17 -2.60 -16.09
C GLY A 449 15.53 -3.58 -15.11
N ASP A 450 16.18 -3.86 -13.97
CA ASP A 450 15.64 -4.68 -12.89
C ASP A 450 15.35 -3.83 -11.65
N HIS A 451 14.07 -3.53 -11.47
CA HIS A 451 13.54 -2.80 -10.32
C HIS A 451 13.66 -3.55 -8.97
N ARG A 452 14.12 -4.81 -8.95
CA ARG A 452 14.51 -5.48 -7.69
C ARG A 452 15.88 -5.00 -7.21
N THR A 453 16.71 -4.45 -8.09
CA THR A 453 17.93 -3.75 -7.70
C THR A 453 17.69 -2.25 -7.63
N TYR A 454 18.60 -1.53 -7.00
CA TYR A 454 18.54 -0.07 -6.95
C TYR A 454 19.93 0.50 -6.68
N TRP A 455 20.14 1.73 -7.16
CA TRP A 455 21.29 2.54 -6.77
C TRP A 455 20.97 3.28 -5.46
N ASP A 456 21.97 3.39 -4.57
CA ASP A 456 21.92 4.18 -3.33
C ASP A 456 23.13 5.13 -3.31
N ASN A 457 22.89 6.42 -3.07
CA ASN A 457 23.94 7.43 -3.06
C ASN A 457 24.82 7.45 -1.79
N ASP A 458 24.58 6.56 -0.81
CA ASP A 458 25.26 6.54 0.48
C ASP A 458 25.20 7.89 1.21
N LYS A 459 24.05 8.57 1.12
CA LYS A 459 23.82 9.92 1.65
C LYS A 459 24.83 10.99 1.19
N SER A 460 25.58 10.72 0.11
CA SER A 460 26.51 11.69 -0.46
C SER A 460 25.76 12.65 -1.37
N LEU A 461 25.82 13.95 -1.10
CA LEU A 461 25.32 15.01 -1.98
C LEU A 461 26.32 16.20 -2.02
N PRO A 462 26.52 16.86 -3.18
CA PRO A 462 25.93 16.53 -4.47
C PRO A 462 26.45 15.20 -5.04
N VAL A 463 25.64 14.53 -5.84
CA VAL A 463 25.98 13.24 -6.47
C VAL A 463 25.56 13.25 -7.93
N SER A 464 26.17 12.39 -8.74
CA SER A 464 25.80 12.28 -10.15
C SER A 464 25.63 10.85 -10.63
N LEU A 465 24.69 10.66 -11.56
CA LEU A 465 24.60 9.51 -12.45
C LEU A 465 25.07 9.94 -13.85
N THR A 466 26.05 9.23 -14.39
CA THR A 466 26.56 9.42 -15.75
C THR A 466 26.17 8.24 -16.63
N PHE A 467 25.54 8.55 -17.76
CA PHE A 467 25.05 7.62 -18.77
C PHE A 467 25.99 7.67 -19.98
N ASP A 468 26.74 6.60 -20.26
CA ASP A 468 27.49 6.43 -21.52
C ASP A 468 26.57 5.77 -22.55
N LEU A 469 26.25 6.50 -23.61
CA LEU A 469 25.38 6.08 -24.70
C LEU A 469 26.13 5.25 -25.76
N GLY A 470 27.43 5.01 -25.57
CA GLY A 470 28.32 4.24 -26.46
C GLY A 470 28.78 5.00 -27.70
N SER A 471 27.95 5.89 -28.23
CA SER A 471 28.26 6.81 -29.32
C SER A 471 27.50 8.13 -29.13
N SER A 472 27.81 9.15 -29.92
CA SER A 472 26.94 10.33 -29.98
C SER A 472 25.53 9.93 -30.43
N LYS A 473 24.51 10.28 -29.64
CA LYS A 473 23.08 10.06 -29.88
C LYS A 473 22.33 11.37 -29.64
N LYS A 474 21.17 11.51 -30.28
CA LYS A 474 20.22 12.56 -29.93
C LYS A 474 19.59 12.22 -28.57
N VAL A 475 19.58 13.18 -27.65
CA VAL A 475 18.98 13.05 -26.31
C VAL A 475 17.80 14.02 -26.22
N GLN A 476 16.65 13.57 -25.74
CA GLN A 476 15.43 14.37 -25.59
C GLN A 476 14.89 14.43 -24.18
N TYR A 477 15.05 13.37 -23.38
CA TYR A 477 14.60 13.38 -21.99
C TYR A 477 15.32 12.33 -21.14
N LEU A 478 15.23 12.48 -19.82
CA LEU A 478 15.55 11.45 -18.83
C LEU A 478 14.25 10.99 -18.15
N GLY A 479 14.12 9.69 -17.90
CA GLY A 479 13.09 9.15 -17.00
C GLY A 479 13.74 8.62 -15.71
N LEU A 480 13.05 8.78 -14.58
CA LEU A 480 13.53 8.44 -13.23
C LEU A 480 12.42 7.82 -12.37
N ASN A 481 12.53 6.52 -12.08
CA ASN A 481 11.78 5.87 -11.02
C ASN A 481 12.61 5.90 -9.74
N GLN A 482 12.26 6.83 -8.86
CA GLN A 482 12.88 6.94 -7.53
C GLN A 482 12.28 5.86 -6.62
N ARG A 483 13.08 5.30 -5.73
CA ARG A 483 12.61 4.23 -4.85
C ARG A 483 11.49 4.74 -3.95
N GLU A 484 10.40 3.99 -3.89
CA GLU A 484 9.20 4.35 -3.13
C GLU A 484 9.33 4.02 -1.62
N ASP A 485 10.53 4.21 -1.05
CA ASP A 485 10.88 3.87 0.34
C ASP A 485 10.84 5.08 1.30
N SER A 486 10.03 6.09 0.95
CA SER A 486 9.75 7.29 1.75
C SER A 486 8.44 7.95 1.33
N VAL A 487 7.82 8.65 2.28
CA VAL A 487 6.61 9.45 2.06
C VAL A 487 6.83 10.55 1.01
N ALA A 488 5.76 11.00 0.34
CA ALA A 488 5.82 12.03 -0.71
C ALA A 488 5.64 13.47 -0.19
N TYR A 489 5.49 13.66 1.12
CA TYR A 489 5.40 14.97 1.78
C TYR A 489 5.96 14.87 3.20
N ALA A 490 6.27 15.99 3.84
CA ALA A 490 6.70 15.98 5.24
C ALA A 490 5.50 15.70 6.16
N ARG A 491 5.47 14.52 6.78
CA ARG A 491 4.44 14.14 7.76
C ARG A 491 4.79 14.59 9.18
N SER A 492 6.07 14.60 9.49
CA SER A 492 6.64 15.08 10.74
C SER A 492 8.11 15.46 10.52
N ASP A 493 8.78 15.93 11.57
CA ASP A 493 10.21 16.20 11.55
C ASP A 493 11.06 14.95 11.26
N THR A 494 10.54 13.74 11.51
CA THR A 494 11.25 12.46 11.37
C THR A 494 10.69 11.57 10.26
N GLU A 495 9.74 12.08 9.48
CA GLU A 495 9.09 11.33 8.39
C GLU A 495 8.93 12.23 7.16
N GLN A 496 9.99 12.28 6.35
CA GLN A 496 10.10 13.17 5.19
C GLN A 496 10.43 12.42 3.89
N SER A 497 10.40 13.14 2.77
CA SER A 497 10.62 12.58 1.43
C SER A 497 12.10 12.53 1.05
N ALA A 498 12.61 11.35 0.70
CA ALA A 498 13.98 11.16 0.22
C ALA A 498 14.14 11.47 -1.29
N ARG A 499 13.11 12.01 -1.93
CA ARG A 499 13.12 12.27 -3.38
C ARG A 499 14.03 13.43 -3.75
N ILE A 500 14.56 13.40 -4.97
CA ILE A 500 15.29 14.47 -5.64
C ILE A 500 14.49 15.77 -5.52
N LYS A 501 15.17 16.82 -5.07
CA LYS A 501 14.70 18.19 -5.13
C LYS A 501 15.46 18.92 -6.22
N ASP A 502 16.68 19.41 -5.94
CA ASP A 502 17.45 20.19 -6.90
C ASP A 502 18.28 19.30 -7.84
N TYR A 503 18.23 19.56 -9.14
CA TYR A 503 18.99 18.82 -10.14
C TYR A 503 19.59 19.71 -11.24
N LYS A 504 20.60 19.17 -11.92
CA LYS A 504 21.15 19.68 -13.19
C LYS A 504 21.42 18.53 -14.14
N VAL A 505 21.30 18.80 -15.44
CA VAL A 505 21.64 17.86 -16.51
C VAL A 505 22.73 18.46 -17.38
N TYR A 506 23.76 17.68 -17.66
CA TYR A 506 24.89 18.03 -18.51
C TYR A 506 25.02 17.04 -19.66
N LEU A 507 25.59 17.51 -20.77
CA LEU A 507 25.91 16.71 -21.95
C LEU A 507 27.41 16.80 -22.23
N SER A 508 28.00 15.70 -22.71
CA SER A 508 29.41 15.64 -23.07
C SER A 508 29.65 14.68 -24.24
N ALA A 509 30.72 14.94 -25.00
CA ALA A 509 31.20 14.08 -26.08
C ALA A 509 32.22 13.03 -25.59
N ASP A 510 32.96 13.33 -24.51
CA ASP A 510 34.12 12.56 -24.03
C ASP A 510 33.95 12.01 -22.61
N GLY A 511 32.95 12.48 -21.86
CA GLY A 511 32.66 12.05 -20.48
C GLY A 511 33.51 12.75 -19.41
N SER A 512 34.50 13.55 -19.81
CA SER A 512 35.40 14.30 -18.92
C SER A 512 35.17 15.81 -18.96
N THR A 513 34.85 16.34 -20.15
CA THR A 513 34.63 17.77 -20.38
C THR A 513 33.14 18.05 -20.36
N TRP A 514 32.70 18.83 -19.38
CA TRP A 514 31.29 19.19 -19.18
C TRP A 514 31.14 20.69 -19.31
N GLY A 515 30.26 21.13 -20.22
CA GLY A 515 29.92 22.55 -20.35
C GLY A 515 28.93 23.03 -19.29
N SER A 516 28.24 24.14 -19.58
CA SER A 516 27.11 24.58 -18.77
C SER A 516 25.98 23.53 -18.76
N PRO A 517 25.20 23.43 -17.67
CA PRO A 517 24.06 22.50 -17.62
C PRO A 517 23.05 22.88 -18.71
N VAL A 518 22.59 21.88 -19.46
CA VAL A 518 21.55 22.05 -20.50
C VAL A 518 20.14 22.15 -19.89
N LYS A 519 20.00 21.74 -18.63
CA LYS A 519 18.79 21.87 -17.83
C LYS A 519 19.16 21.94 -16.35
N ALA A 520 18.44 22.75 -15.59
CA ALA A 520 18.47 22.76 -14.13
C ALA A 520 17.07 23.04 -13.60
N GLY A 521 16.76 22.57 -12.39
CA GLY A 521 15.48 22.86 -11.77
C GLY A 521 15.22 22.03 -10.53
N GLN A 522 13.95 21.98 -10.15
CA GLN A 522 13.46 21.18 -9.03
C GLN A 522 12.48 20.12 -9.51
N LEU A 523 12.62 18.89 -9.01
CA LEU A 523 11.60 17.86 -9.15
C LEU A 523 10.61 17.96 -7.98
N PRO A 524 9.30 17.82 -8.22
CA PRO A 524 8.32 17.82 -7.15
C PRO A 524 8.46 16.56 -6.30
N SER A 525 8.18 16.68 -4.99
CA SER A 525 8.06 15.51 -4.12
C SER A 525 6.76 14.78 -4.44
N ARG A 526 6.81 13.82 -5.37
CA ARG A 526 5.67 13.05 -5.85
C ARG A 526 6.07 11.59 -6.08
N ARG A 527 5.14 10.67 -5.82
CA ARG A 527 5.29 9.25 -6.17
C ARG A 527 5.27 9.05 -7.69
N GLY A 528 5.87 7.96 -8.13
CA GLY A 528 5.91 7.53 -9.50
C GLY A 528 6.95 8.27 -10.33
N ILE A 529 7.10 7.78 -11.55
CA ILE A 529 8.03 8.27 -12.57
C ILE A 529 8.09 9.80 -12.70
N GLN A 530 9.30 10.34 -12.62
CA GLN A 530 9.62 11.72 -12.98
C GLN A 530 10.32 11.79 -14.34
N GLY A 531 10.00 12.81 -15.12
CA GLY A 531 10.62 13.07 -16.43
C GLY A 531 11.33 14.42 -16.45
N ILE A 532 12.52 14.46 -17.04
CA ILE A 532 13.26 15.71 -17.30
C ILE A 532 13.38 15.87 -18.81
N ASP A 533 12.57 16.76 -19.38
CA ASP A 533 12.59 17.06 -20.81
C ASP A 533 13.70 18.06 -21.15
N LEU A 534 14.42 17.78 -22.24
CA LEU A 534 15.56 18.52 -22.73
C LEU A 534 15.27 19.10 -24.12
N THR A 535 15.89 20.24 -24.43
CA THR A 535 16.04 20.65 -25.83
C THR A 535 16.96 19.64 -26.52
N ALA A 536 16.49 19.08 -27.62
CA ALA A 536 17.17 17.96 -28.27
C ALA A 536 18.60 18.33 -28.69
N ALA A 537 19.58 17.55 -28.25
CA ALA A 537 20.99 17.76 -28.55
C ALA A 537 21.73 16.43 -28.73
N GLY A 538 22.83 16.46 -29.48
CA GLY A 538 23.71 15.31 -29.68
C GLY A 538 24.72 15.20 -28.53
N ALA A 539 24.83 14.02 -27.93
CA ALA A 539 25.79 13.75 -26.85
C ALA A 539 26.16 12.27 -26.82
N ARG A 540 27.36 11.94 -26.36
CA ARG A 540 27.71 10.56 -26.00
C ARG A 540 27.49 10.28 -24.53
N TYR A 541 27.66 11.29 -23.68
CA TYR A 541 27.49 11.18 -22.25
C TYR A 541 26.42 12.15 -21.78
N VAL A 542 25.54 11.67 -20.91
CA VAL A 542 24.56 12.49 -20.17
C VAL A 542 24.90 12.38 -18.69
N ARG A 543 24.90 13.48 -17.95
CA ARG A 543 25.07 13.46 -16.50
C ARG A 543 23.90 14.14 -15.82
N LEU A 544 23.22 13.40 -14.95
CA LEU A 544 22.29 13.96 -13.96
C LEU A 544 23.08 14.22 -12.69
N GLU A 545 23.22 15.48 -12.30
CA GLU A 545 23.73 15.90 -10.98
C GLU A 545 22.53 16.22 -10.08
N VAL A 546 22.48 15.63 -8.90
CA VAL A 546 21.50 15.92 -7.85
C VAL A 546 22.18 16.72 -6.76
N GLY A 547 21.66 17.91 -6.51
CA GLY A 547 22.19 18.83 -5.49
C GLY A 547 21.55 18.65 -4.12
N SER A 548 20.28 18.25 -4.06
CA SER A 548 19.54 18.12 -2.80
C SER A 548 18.37 17.13 -2.91
N THR A 549 17.89 16.67 -1.75
CA THR A 549 16.65 15.91 -1.57
C THR A 549 15.62 16.73 -0.80
N TRP A 550 14.37 16.29 -0.76
CA TRP A 550 13.30 16.98 -0.02
C TRP A 550 13.42 16.87 1.52
N ALA A 551 14.04 15.81 2.03
CA ALA A 551 14.21 15.58 3.46
C ALA A 551 15.11 16.65 4.09
N ALA A 552 14.64 17.26 5.18
CA ALA A 552 15.40 18.15 6.02
C ALA A 552 16.29 17.38 7.00
N SER A 553 17.27 18.07 7.59
CA SER A 553 18.24 17.49 8.53
C SER A 553 17.63 16.98 9.85
N THR A 554 16.36 17.30 10.11
CA THR A 554 15.60 16.79 11.25
C THR A 554 15.25 15.30 11.09
N ASP A 555 15.08 14.80 9.86
CA ASP A 555 14.92 13.37 9.56
C ASP A 555 16.31 12.80 9.23
N THR A 556 17.09 12.45 10.26
CA THR A 556 18.46 11.93 10.09
C THR A 556 18.52 10.62 9.30
N THR A 557 17.42 9.86 9.28
CA THR A 557 17.29 8.61 8.51
C THR A 557 17.26 8.89 7.01
N ARG A 558 16.49 9.88 6.57
CA ARG A 558 16.29 10.19 5.13
C ARG A 558 17.07 11.40 4.62
N TYR A 559 17.63 12.22 5.50
CA TYR A 559 18.42 13.38 5.11
C TYR A 559 19.56 12.97 4.17
N GLN A 560 19.63 13.63 3.01
CA GLN A 560 20.57 13.39 1.90
C GLN A 560 20.49 12.01 1.24
N ARG A 561 19.63 11.11 1.70
CA ARG A 561 19.45 9.78 1.12
C ARG A 561 18.73 9.90 -0.22
N LEU A 562 19.27 9.28 -1.25
CA LEU A 562 18.64 9.15 -2.56
C LEU A 562 18.83 7.72 -3.06
N ARG A 563 17.73 7.11 -3.48
CA ARG A 563 17.70 5.80 -4.12
C ARG A 563 16.88 5.83 -5.39
N ILE A 564 17.36 5.16 -6.44
CA ILE A 564 16.73 5.11 -7.75
C ILE A 564 16.69 3.66 -8.21
N ASP A 565 15.47 3.17 -8.48
CA ASP A 565 15.23 1.81 -8.97
C ASP A 565 15.48 1.74 -10.49
N GLU A 566 15.17 2.79 -11.24
CA GLU A 566 15.37 2.82 -12.70
C GLU A 566 15.56 4.25 -13.21
N ALA A 567 16.46 4.42 -14.17
CA ALA A 567 16.69 5.63 -14.92
C ALA A 567 17.05 5.31 -16.38
N TRP A 568 16.50 6.08 -17.32
CA TRP A 568 16.75 5.83 -18.75
C TRP A 568 16.85 7.11 -19.57
N ILE A 569 17.43 6.97 -20.75
CA ILE A 569 17.60 8.04 -21.74
C ILE A 569 16.59 7.87 -22.87
N GLY A 570 15.81 8.92 -23.10
CA GLY A 570 14.94 9.06 -24.26
C GLY A 570 15.64 9.76 -25.41
N THR A 571 15.73 9.12 -26.57
CA THR A 571 16.26 9.69 -27.82
C THR A 571 15.20 10.27 -28.74
N SER A 572 13.95 9.85 -28.54
CA SER A 572 12.77 10.41 -29.20
C SER A 572 11.54 10.28 -28.31
N TYR A 573 10.56 11.19 -28.45
CA TYR A 573 9.23 10.99 -27.87
C TYR A 573 8.44 9.92 -28.64
N ALA A 574 7.54 9.23 -27.94
CA ALA A 574 6.64 8.26 -28.55
C ALA A 574 5.65 8.93 -29.50
N THR A 575 5.32 8.23 -30.58
CA THR A 575 4.26 8.61 -31.51
C THR A 575 3.12 7.58 -31.48
N PRO A 576 1.90 7.97 -31.88
CA PRO A 576 0.77 7.06 -31.96
C PRO A 576 1.11 5.73 -32.66
N ALA A 577 0.61 4.62 -32.11
CA ALA A 577 0.64 3.35 -32.80
C ALA A 577 -0.23 3.41 -34.06
N LYS A 578 0.21 2.75 -35.14
CA LYS A 578 -0.63 2.62 -36.34
C LYS A 578 -1.78 1.65 -36.03
N ARG A 579 -3.00 1.92 -36.51
CA ARG A 579 -4.15 1.00 -36.34
C ARG A 579 -3.77 -0.41 -36.80
N GLY A 580 -4.01 -1.41 -35.96
CA GLY A 580 -3.70 -2.84 -36.24
C GLY A 580 -2.31 -3.31 -35.81
N GLN A 581 -1.52 -2.48 -35.12
CA GLN A 581 -0.30 -2.88 -34.42
C GLN A 581 -0.59 -2.93 -32.91
N SER A 582 -1.32 -3.93 -32.47
CA SER A 582 -1.53 -4.27 -31.06
C SER A 582 -1.08 -5.69 -30.83
#